data_AF-A0A2M7X0C8-F1
#
_entry.id   AF-A0A2M7X0C8-F1
#
_cell.length_a   1.000
_cell.length_b   1.000
_cell.length_c   1.000
_cell.angle_alpha   90.00
_cell.angle_beta   90.00
_cell.angle_gamma   90.00
#
_symmetry.space_group_name_H-M   'P 1'
#
loop_
_entity.id
_entity.type
_entity.pdbx_description
1 polymer ?
#
loop_
_entity_poly.entity_id
_entity_poly.type
_entity_poly.pdbx_seq_one_letter_code
_entity_poly.pdbx_strand_id
1 'polypeptide(L)' 'PELDLDTDFVSGLGLESIQVMEFVMTVEERFDIAIDLDTLSTVKSIRDLGAVVAKAKAVTP' A
#
# COMPACT_ATOMS: atom_id res chain seq x y z
N PRO A 1 -16.75 10.24 -4.22
CA PRO A 1 -16.47 10.37 -2.78
C PRO A 1 -15.06 10.95 -2.64
N GLU A 2 -14.85 11.85 -1.69
CA GLU A 2 -13.51 12.35 -1.37
C GLU A 2 -12.74 11.21 -0.68
N LEU A 3 -11.53 10.92 -1.16
CA LEU A 3 -10.69 9.85 -0.61
C LEU A 3 -9.99 10.40 0.64
N ASP A 4 -10.37 9.90 1.82
CA ASP A 4 -9.65 10.18 3.06
C ASP A 4 -8.38 9.30 3.12
N LEU A 5 -7.30 9.82 3.71
CA LEU A 5 -6.07 9.08 3.96
C LEU A 5 -6.30 7.88 4.89
N ASP A 6 -7.32 7.97 5.75
CA ASP A 6 -7.69 6.90 6.67
C ASP A 6 -8.69 5.91 6.05
N THR A 7 -9.02 6.07 4.75
CA THR A 7 -9.87 5.14 4.02
C THR A 7 -9.20 3.77 3.96
N ASP A 8 -9.89 2.76 4.46
CA ASP A 8 -9.47 1.37 4.42
C ASP A 8 -9.66 0.78 3.02
N PHE A 9 -8.68 0.00 2.55
CA PHE A 9 -8.70 -0.55 1.18
C PHE A 9 -9.88 -1.50 0.94
N VAL A 10 -10.26 -2.31 1.91
CA VAL A 10 -11.29 -3.34 1.74
C VAL A 10 -12.67 -2.77 2.05
N SER A 11 -12.81 -2.12 3.22
CA SER A 11 -14.09 -1.62 3.70
C SER A 11 -14.44 -0.22 3.17
N GLY A 12 -13.46 0.58 2.79
CA GLY A 12 -13.65 1.94 2.26
C GLY A 12 -13.65 2.00 0.74
N LEU A 13 -12.70 1.31 0.08
CA LEU A 13 -12.59 1.28 -1.38
C LEU A 13 -13.25 0.05 -2.03
N GLY A 14 -13.66 -0.93 -1.22
CA GLY A 14 -14.27 -2.15 -1.74
C GLY A 14 -13.29 -3.05 -2.50
N LEU A 15 -11.97 -2.93 -2.23
CA LEU A 15 -10.98 -3.77 -2.89
C LEU A 15 -11.02 -5.18 -2.31
N GLU A 16 -11.10 -6.16 -3.20
CA GLU A 16 -10.91 -7.56 -2.86
C GLU A 16 -9.43 -7.85 -2.59
N SER A 17 -9.12 -8.88 -1.80
CA SER A 17 -7.73 -9.22 -1.43
C SER A 17 -6.80 -9.38 -2.64
N ILE A 18 -7.31 -9.89 -3.78
CA ILE A 18 -6.54 -10.00 -5.02
C ILE A 18 -6.21 -8.62 -5.60
N GLN A 19 -7.15 -7.69 -5.59
CA GLN A 19 -6.96 -6.33 -6.09
C GLN A 19 -5.96 -5.55 -5.22
N VAL A 20 -5.94 -5.80 -3.91
CA VAL A 20 -4.92 -5.26 -3.01
C VAL A 20 -3.53 -5.75 -3.41
N MET A 21 -3.38 -7.05 -3.69
CA MET A 21 -2.10 -7.61 -4.15
C MET A 21 -1.64 -7.01 -5.49
N GLU A 22 -2.54 -6.89 -6.48
CA GLU A 22 -2.24 -6.27 -7.78
C GLU A 22 -1.86 -4.79 -7.64
N PHE A 23 -2.54 -4.06 -6.76
CA PHE A 23 -2.23 -2.67 -6.46
C PHE A 23 -0.83 -2.52 -5.85
N VAL A 24 -0.49 -3.39 -4.89
CA VAL A 24 0.83 -3.39 -4.24
C VAL A 24 1.93 -3.70 -5.24
N MET A 25 1.75 -4.71 -6.11
CA MET A 25 2.71 -5.03 -7.18
C MET A 25 2.95 -3.82 -8.10
N THR A 26 1.88 -3.10 -8.46
CA THR A 26 1.98 -1.89 -9.28
C THR A 26 2.78 -0.79 -8.56
N VAL A 27 2.60 -0.65 -7.24
CA VAL A 27 3.34 0.31 -6.40
C VAL A 27 4.82 -0.06 -6.33
N GLU A 28 5.14 -1.32 -6.11
CA GLU A 28 6.52 -1.84 -6.09
C GLU A 28 7.27 -1.49 -7.38
N GLU A 29 6.67 -1.79 -8.54
CA GLU A 29 7.25 -1.47 -9.85
C GLU A 29 7.36 0.04 -10.07
N ARG A 30 6.35 0.82 -9.66
CA ARG A 30 6.32 2.27 -9.91
C ARG A 30 7.36 3.04 -9.12
N PHE A 31 7.66 2.57 -7.91
CA PHE A 31 8.58 3.20 -6.97
C PHE A 31 9.95 2.53 -6.91
N ASP A 32 10.13 1.38 -7.55
CA ASP A 32 11.35 0.57 -7.50
C ASP A 32 11.68 0.18 -6.05
N ILE A 33 10.70 -0.43 -5.40
CA ILE A 33 10.78 -0.92 -4.00
C ILE A 33 10.25 -2.35 -3.92
N ALA A 34 10.61 -3.05 -2.85
CA ALA A 34 10.02 -4.34 -2.49
C ALA A 34 9.36 -4.23 -1.11
N ILE A 35 8.15 -4.76 -0.97
CA ILE A 35 7.35 -4.77 0.25
C ILE A 35 7.13 -6.24 0.63
N ASP A 36 7.61 -6.65 1.80
CA ASP A 36 7.38 -8.00 2.30
C ASP A 36 5.93 -8.20 2.79
N LEU A 37 5.50 -9.46 2.83
CA LEU A 37 4.14 -9.85 3.24
C LEU A 37 3.83 -9.45 4.70
N ASP A 38 4.82 -9.45 5.59
CA ASP A 38 4.64 -9.06 6.98
C ASP A 38 4.28 -7.58 7.08
N THR A 39 5.01 -6.73 6.34
CA THR A 39 4.74 -5.30 6.21
C THR A 39 3.40 -5.07 5.55
N LEU A 40 3.08 -5.79 4.47
CA LEU A 40 1.81 -5.66 3.78
C LEU A 40 0.62 -6.03 4.68
N SER A 41 0.76 -7.03 5.56
CA SER A 41 -0.30 -7.42 6.51
C SER A 41 -0.68 -6.30 7.50
N THR A 42 0.21 -5.31 7.68
CA THR A 42 -0.04 -4.14 8.54
C THR A 42 -0.70 -2.98 7.81
N VAL A 43 -0.75 -3.01 6.48
CA VAL A 43 -1.32 -1.95 5.64
C VAL A 43 -2.83 -2.12 5.56
N LYS A 44 -3.57 -1.15 6.10
CA LYS A 44 -5.05 -1.13 6.02
C LYS A 44 -5.58 0.07 5.27
N SER A 45 -4.88 1.20 5.39
CA SER A 45 -5.27 2.48 4.79
C SER A 45 -4.27 3.00 3.77
N ILE A 46 -4.70 3.99 2.97
CA ILE A 46 -3.80 4.72 2.05
C ILE A 46 -2.63 5.35 2.82
N ARG A 47 -2.87 5.85 4.03
CA ARG A 47 -1.81 6.39 4.90
C ARG A 47 -0.74 5.35 5.22
N ASP A 48 -1.15 4.13 5.59
CA ASP A 48 -0.22 3.06 5.96
C ASP A 48 0.64 2.68 4.76
N LEU A 49 0.03 2.51 3.58
CA LEU A 49 0.76 2.20 2.36
C LEU A 49 1.75 3.32 2.01
N GLY A 50 1.33 4.58 2.09
CA GLY A 50 2.19 5.74 1.84
C GLY A 50 3.40 5.77 2.78
N ALA A 51 3.22 5.44 4.05
CA ALA A 51 4.31 5.36 5.02
C ALA A 51 5.29 4.22 4.70
N VAL A 52 4.79 3.05 4.28
CA VAL A 52 5.62 1.92 3.84
C VAL A 52 6.47 2.29 2.63
N VAL A 53 5.86 2.89 1.60
CA VAL A 53 6.56 3.34 0.39
C VAL A 53 7.63 4.37 0.72
N ALA A 54 7.31 5.38 1.54
CA ALA A 54 8.26 6.41 1.94
C ALA A 54 9.45 5.81 2.72
N LYS A 55 9.19 4.86 3.62
CA LYS A 55 10.23 4.16 4.36
C LYS A 55 11.10 3.30 3.45
N ALA A 56 10.51 2.57 2.51
CA ALA A 56 11.23 1.73 1.57
C ALA A 56 12.18 2.56 0.69
N LYS A 57 11.70 3.68 0.13
CA LYS A 57 12.52 4.61 -0.67
C LYS A 57 13.65 5.26 0.12
N ALA A 58 13.46 5.51 1.41
CA ALA A 58 14.51 6.09 2.26
C ALA A 58 15.62 5.10 2.62
N VAL A 59 15.37 3.80 2.47
CA VAL A 59 16.34 2.72 2.74
C VAL A 59 17.12 2.33 1.48
N THR A 60 16.62 2.67 0.28
CA THR A 60 17.36 2.49 -0.98
C THR A 60 18.41 3.62 -1.13
N PRO A 61 19.73 3.29 -1.19
CA PRO A 61 20.80 4.28 -1.38
C PRO A 61 20.81 4.93 -2.78
#